data_AF-A0A174DTW5-F1
#
_entry.id   AF-A0A174DTW5-F1
#
_cell.length_a   1.000
_cell.length_b   1.000
_cell.length_c   1.000
_cell.angle_alpha   90.00
_cell.angle_beta   90.00
_cell.angle_gamma   90.00
#
_symmetry.space_group_name_H-M   'P 1'
#
loop_
_entity.id
_entity.type
_entity.pdbx_description
1 polymer ?
#
loop_
_entity_poly.entity_id
_entity_poly.type
_entity_poly.pdbx_seq_one_letter_code
_entity_poly.pdbx_strand_id
1 'polypeptide(L)' 'MNREDAQAIPIFAMTTNAFIDDISQSHVVGMNEHLTKPLNMEDVMALIYQYCR' A
#
# COMPACT_ATOMS: atom_id res chain seq x y z
N MET A 1 -20.07 3.93 10.93
CA MET A 1 -18.88 3.07 10.87
C MET A 1 -19.29 1.68 11.33
N ASN A 2 -19.59 0.77 10.39
CA ASN A 2 -19.88 -0.65 10.68
C ASN A 2 -19.57 -1.46 9.40
N ARG A 3 -18.30 -1.45 9.01
CA ARG A 3 -17.75 -2.19 7.88
C ARG A 3 -16.64 -3.07 8.43
N GLU A 4 -17.01 -4.19 9.05
CA GLU A 4 -16.03 -5.13 9.63
C GLU A 4 -15.08 -5.65 8.55
N ASP A 5 -15.59 -5.81 7.33
CA ASP A 5 -14.81 -6.20 6.16
C ASP A 5 -13.73 -5.19 5.76
N ALA A 6 -13.88 -3.91 6.12
CA ALA A 6 -12.90 -2.89 5.79
C ALA A 6 -11.53 -3.11 6.47
N GLN A 7 -11.49 -3.84 7.60
CA GLN A 7 -10.23 -4.18 8.28
C GLN A 7 -9.38 -5.17 7.48
N ALA A 8 -9.99 -5.93 6.56
CA ALA A 8 -9.30 -6.91 5.73
C ALA A 8 -8.87 -6.35 4.36
N ILE A 9 -9.26 -5.12 4.02
CA ILE A 9 -8.91 -4.51 2.72
C ILE A 9 -7.46 -4.02 2.78
N PRO A 10 -6.57 -4.51 1.90
CA PRO A 10 -5.21 -4.01 1.83
C PRO A 10 -5.19 -2.55 1.30
N ILE A 11 -4.40 -1.69 1.94
CA ILE A 11 -4.23 -0.29 1.59
C ILE A 11 -2.79 -0.07 1.12
N PHE A 12 -2.63 0.34 -0.14
CA PHE A 12 -1.33 0.65 -0.72
C PHE A 12 -1.16 2.17 -0.85
N ALA A 13 -0.16 2.71 -0.16
CA ALA A 13 0.18 4.12 -0.21
C ALA A 13 0.84 4.47 -1.55
N MET A 14 0.62 5.68 -2.07
CA MET A 14 1.30 6.14 -3.27
C MET A 14 1.87 7.54 -3.07
N THR A 15 3.20 7.69 -3.12
CA THR A 15 3.87 8.97 -2.86
C THR A 15 4.68 9.45 -4.06
N THR A 16 4.93 10.75 -4.12
CA THR A 16 5.83 11.40 -5.08
C THR A 16 7.30 11.30 -4.69
N ASN A 17 7.60 10.82 -3.48
CA ASN A 17 8.95 10.60 -2.97
C ASN A 17 8.91 9.37 -2.05
N ALA A 18 9.71 8.34 -2.31
CA ALA A 18 9.89 7.21 -1.39
C ALA A 18 11.10 7.48 -0.49
N PHE A 19 11.03 8.53 0.30
CA PHE A 19 11.97 8.59 1.41
C PHE A 19 11.64 7.44 2.37
N ILE A 20 12.67 6.82 2.91
CA ILE A 20 12.55 5.65 3.81
C ILE A 20 11.63 5.99 4.99
N ASP A 21 11.63 7.24 5.43
CA ASP A 21 10.73 7.73 6.47
C ASP A 21 9.25 7.63 6.05
N ASP A 22 8.89 7.96 4.80
CA ASP A 22 7.51 7.87 4.30
C ASP A 22 7.01 6.42 4.27
N ILE A 23 7.89 5.47 3.92
CA ILE A 23 7.60 4.03 3.97
C ILE A 23 7.41 3.58 5.42
N SER A 24 8.31 3.99 6.31
CA SER A 24 8.20 3.61 7.73
C SER A 24 6.91 4.15 8.38
N GLN A 25 6.54 5.40 8.08
CA GLN A 25 5.36 6.05 8.63
C GLN A 25 4.07 5.43 8.07
N SER A 26 4.02 5.09 6.77
CA SER A 26 2.85 4.46 6.17
C SER A 26 2.54 3.10 6.81
N HIS A 27 3.56 2.28 7.08
CA HIS A 27 3.38 1.03 7.82
C HIS A 27 2.90 1.25 9.26
N VAL A 28 3.47 2.23 9.98
CA VAL A 28 3.09 2.52 11.39
C VAL A 28 1.64 2.94 11.52
N VAL A 29 1.09 3.66 10.54
CA VAL A 29 -0.33 4.10 10.55
C VAL A 29 -1.29 3.04 9.98
N GLY A 30 -0.80 1.84 9.65
CA GLY A 30 -1.61 0.70 9.25
C GLY A 30 -1.76 0.50 7.74
N MET A 31 -0.93 1.13 6.91
CA MET A 31 -0.87 0.82 5.47
C MET A 31 -0.04 -0.45 5.24
N ASN A 32 -0.46 -1.25 4.25
CA ASN A 32 0.17 -2.53 3.97
C ASN A 32 1.46 -2.37 3.17
N GLU A 33 1.41 -1.57 2.11
CA GLU A 33 2.51 -1.42 1.14
C GLU A 33 2.60 0.02 0.64
N HIS A 34 3.71 0.33 -0.02
CA HIS A 34 4.02 1.67 -0.50
C HIS A 34 4.54 1.64 -1.94
N LEU A 35 3.99 2.49 -2.80
CA LEU A 35 4.34 2.64 -4.21
C LEU A 35 4.81 4.06 -4.53
N THR A 36 5.82 4.20 -5.39
CA THR A 36 6.29 5.50 -5.86
C THR A 36 5.61 5.93 -7.15
N LYS A 37 5.43 7.24 -7.32
CA LYS A 37 5.12 7.86 -8.62
C LYS A 37 6.41 8.19 -9.40
N PRO A 38 6.42 8.06 -10.75
CA PRO A 38 5.36 7.47 -11.56
C PRO A 38 5.23 5.97 -11.28
N LEU A 39 4.00 5.45 -11.33
CA LEU A 39 3.74 4.05 -11.02
C LEU A 39 4.40 3.12 -12.04
N ASN A 40 5.06 2.09 -11.53
CA ASN A 40 5.42 0.93 -12.31
C ASN A 40 4.30 -0.11 -12.20
N MET A 41 3.68 -0.45 -13.34
CA MET A 41 2.56 -1.39 -13.36
C MET A 41 2.97 -2.82 -13.02
N GLU A 42 4.23 -3.20 -13.25
CA GLU A 42 4.72 -4.54 -12.85
C GLU A 42 4.69 -4.67 -11.32
N ASP A 43 5.14 -3.63 -10.60
CA ASP A 43 5.14 -3.60 -9.13
C ASP A 43 3.71 -3.60 -8.57
N VAL A 44 2.80 -2.83 -9.19
CA VAL A 44 1.37 -2.82 -8.84
C VAL A 44 0.76 -4.21 -8.98
N MET A 45 0.99 -4.88 -10.11
CA MET A 45 0.43 -6.19 -10.36
C MET A 45 0.99 -7.23 -9.39
N ALA A 46 2.30 -7.19 -9.11
CA ALA A 46 2.93 -8.07 -8.13
C ALA A 46 2.28 -7.95 -6.74
N LEU A 47 2.05 -6.73 -6.26
CA LEU A 47 1.36 -6.50 -4.98
C LEU A 47 -0.09 -7.00 -5.00
N ILE A 48 -0.84 -6.74 -6.07
CA ILE A 48 -2.22 -7.26 -6.18
C ILE A 48 -2.23 -8.79 -6.12
N TYR A 49 -1.31 -9.47 -6.82
CA TYR A 49 -1.20 -10.94 -6.76
C TYR A 49 -0.83 -11.45 -5.37
N GLN A 50 -0.02 -10.72 -4.61
CA GLN A 50 0.35 -11.09 -3.24
C GLN A 50 -0.85 -11.06 -2.28
N TYR A 51 -1.75 -10.08 -2.44
CA TYR A 51 -2.86 -9.85 -1.51
C TYR A 51 -4.21 -10.44 -1.94
N CYS A 52 -4.42 -10.72 -3.23
CA CYS A 52 -5.69 -11.26 -3.76
C CYS A 52 -5.64 -12.76 -4.09
N ARG A 53 -4.90 -13.57 -3.31
CA ARG A 53 -4.84 -15.03 -3.51
C ARG A 53 -6.18 -15.73 -3.27
#